data_AF-A0A3A8KWS9-F1
#
_entry.id   AF-A0A3A8KWS9-F1
#
_cell.length_a   1.000
_cell.length_b   1.000
_cell.length_c   1.000
_cell.angle_alpha   90.00
_cell.angle_beta   90.00
_cell.angle_gamma   90.00
#
_symmetry.space_group_name_H-M   'P 1'
#
loop_
_entity.id
_entity.type
_entity.pdbx_description
1 polymer ?
#
loop_
_entity_poly.entity_id
_entity_poly.type
_entity_poly.pdbx_seq_one_letter_code
_entity_poly.pdbx_strand_id
1 'polypeptide(L)'
;MPDLRKLLPAGLLLCSACVTPVQSRGEATAPPAPAARDAAAAPSAPATAASLYLFEGVEVFGIRKLPREELLRLIAMPAPGARFNLEAGEFTPYLLESKPRLLAAHPLPFCRYSMVTYPPTHTFRVTVDLVEPGDEWRMRFAPAPTGTVEDPEGLIAAWGAYQQTYWKLRREHAVRETSVGGCLALTCYGGFNHSELAPLEAKFLTGVPRNTDALVRVLREDRDDGKRMTAAILLSYVRSREELVRHLLPSVNDPYEGVRNEVLRLLGAVQQGQQKVLIPLEPVLEALWFPLSSDRNKAAWALVRLVETEGAARREAILNQAGEALVEMAGMQQAIDREPARKVLTVLAGRDLGEDVGPWREWVARTRTAPARH
;
A
#
# COMPACT_ATOMS: atom_id res chain seq x y z
N MET A 1 35.07 2.14 27.10
CA MET A 1 33.97 2.75 26.33
C MET A 1 33.00 1.63 25.95
N PRO A 2 31.97 1.36 26.77
CA PRO A 2 31.00 0.31 26.51
C PRO A 2 29.74 0.82 25.82
N ASP A 3 29.10 -0.10 25.09
CA ASP A 3 27.67 -0.17 24.76
C ASP A 3 27.02 0.88 23.87
N LEU A 4 27.33 0.76 22.57
CA LEU A 4 26.48 1.20 21.45
C LEU A 4 25.66 0.02 20.88
N ARG A 5 25.09 -0.81 21.76
CA ARG A 5 24.17 -1.91 21.41
C ARG A 5 22.83 -1.66 22.07
N LYS A 6 22.02 -0.77 21.49
CA LYS A 6 20.58 -0.60 21.75
C LYS A 6 20.12 0.51 20.82
N LEU A 7 19.52 0.16 19.68
CA LEU A 7 18.54 0.93 18.91
C LEU A 7 18.33 0.21 17.56
N LEU A 8 17.47 -0.81 17.59
CA LEU A 8 16.75 -1.34 16.42
C LEU A 8 15.76 -2.40 16.92
N PRO A 9 14.46 -2.11 17.01
CA PRO A 9 13.45 -3.12 16.74
C PRO A 9 13.05 -2.96 15.28
N ALA A 10 13.32 -3.99 14.49
CA ALA A 10 12.83 -4.13 13.12
C ALA A 10 11.31 -4.02 13.13
N GLY A 11 10.80 -2.90 12.59
CA GLY A 11 9.41 -2.73 12.28
C GLY A 11 9.06 -3.64 11.11
N LEU A 12 8.24 -4.65 11.36
CA LEU A 12 7.55 -5.39 10.30
C LEU A 12 6.44 -4.49 9.73
N LEU A 13 6.84 -3.47 8.97
CA LEU A 13 6.06 -2.91 7.89
C LEU A 13 6.46 -3.74 6.66
N LEU A 14 5.71 -4.79 6.35
CA LEU A 14 5.83 -5.47 5.06
C LEU A 14 5.17 -4.61 3.97
N CYS A 15 5.81 -3.48 3.70
CA CYS A 15 6.07 -3.03 2.35
C CYS A 15 7.59 -3.12 2.23
N SER A 16 8.11 -4.24 1.72
CA SER A 16 9.55 -4.38 1.47
C SER A 16 9.94 -3.55 0.25
N ALA A 17 10.03 -2.27 0.55
CA ALA A 17 10.77 -1.20 -0.07
C ALA A 17 12.25 -1.52 -0.34
N CYS A 18 12.66 -2.55 -1.11
CA CYS A 18 14.08 -2.63 -1.48
C CYS A 18 14.43 -1.39 -2.33
N VAL A 19 15.03 -0.37 -1.69
CA VAL A 19 15.55 0.85 -2.31
C VAL A 19 17.04 0.61 -2.50
N THR A 20 17.49 0.58 -3.75
CA THR A 20 18.91 0.68 -4.10
C THR A 20 19.31 2.17 -4.04
N PRO A 21 20.39 2.54 -3.33
CA PRO A 21 20.91 3.90 -3.41
C PRO A 21 21.54 4.15 -4.79
N VAL A 22 21.18 5.27 -5.40
CA VAL A 22 21.86 5.83 -6.58
C VAL A 22 23.27 6.25 -6.14
N GLN A 23 24.30 5.62 -6.68
CA GLN A 23 25.70 6.02 -6.47
C GLN A 23 26.01 7.31 -7.22
N SER A 24 26.37 8.37 -6.50
CA SER A 24 27.10 9.50 -7.06
C SER A 24 28.57 9.10 -7.25
N ARG A 25 29.08 9.21 -8.48
CA ARG A 25 30.51 9.11 -8.78
C ARG A 25 31.28 10.21 -8.04
N GLY A 26 32.26 9.80 -7.24
CA GLY A 26 33.34 10.64 -6.73
C GLY A 26 34.57 9.76 -6.55
N GLU A 27 35.59 9.98 -7.37
CA GLU A 27 36.90 9.32 -7.28
C GLU A 27 37.61 9.70 -5.99
N ALA A 28 38.05 8.70 -5.21
CA ALA A 28 39.18 8.82 -4.31
C ALA A 28 39.75 7.42 -4.02
N THR A 29 41.03 7.25 -4.32
CA THR A 29 41.83 6.03 -4.15
C THR A 29 42.18 5.76 -2.68
N ALA A 30 42.02 4.50 -2.24
CA ALA A 30 42.53 4.01 -0.95
C ALA A 30 42.94 2.50 -1.04
N PRO A 31 43.94 2.05 -0.25
CA PRO A 31 44.72 0.81 -0.47
C PRO A 31 44.04 -0.48 0.09
N PRO A 32 44.56 -1.70 -0.23
CA PRO A 32 43.80 -2.94 -0.08
C PRO A 32 43.68 -3.43 1.38
N ALA A 33 42.49 -3.92 1.73
CA ALA A 33 42.20 -4.57 3.01
C ALA A 33 42.59 -6.07 2.98
N PRO A 34 42.99 -6.67 4.13
CA PRO A 34 43.34 -8.09 4.20
C PRO A 34 42.09 -9.00 4.26
N ALA A 35 42.31 -10.25 3.86
CA ALA A 35 41.32 -11.29 3.60
C ALA A 35 40.28 -11.54 4.72
N ALA A 36 39.05 -11.78 4.27
CA ALA A 36 37.89 -12.15 5.07
C ALA A 36 38.10 -13.50 5.79
N ARG A 37 37.79 -13.54 7.09
CA ARG A 37 37.55 -14.77 7.83
C ARG A 37 36.06 -15.05 7.87
N ASP A 38 35.68 -16.27 7.54
CA ASP A 38 34.32 -16.81 7.60
C ASP A 38 33.71 -16.61 8.99
N ALA A 39 32.65 -15.81 9.07
CA ALA A 39 31.77 -15.76 10.22
C ALA A 39 30.59 -16.69 9.98
N ALA A 40 30.67 -17.90 10.52
CA ALA A 40 29.57 -18.85 10.56
C ALA A 40 28.35 -18.21 11.26
N ALA A 41 27.19 -18.27 10.60
CA ALA A 41 25.92 -17.81 11.14
C ALA A 41 25.52 -18.65 12.37
N ALA A 42 25.11 -17.98 13.46
CA ALA A 42 24.54 -18.64 14.62
C ALA A 42 23.20 -19.29 14.26
N PRO A 43 22.88 -20.49 14.81
CA PRO A 43 21.63 -21.19 14.50
C PRO A 43 20.41 -20.43 15.05
N SER A 44 19.39 -20.29 14.21
CA SER A 44 18.08 -19.74 14.57
C SER A 44 17.36 -20.68 15.54
N ALA A 45 16.68 -20.09 16.54
CA ALA A 45 15.81 -20.85 17.44
C ALA A 45 14.67 -21.53 16.64
N PRO A 46 14.20 -22.72 17.07
CA PRO A 46 13.16 -23.45 16.36
C PRO A 46 11.86 -22.62 16.27
N ALA A 47 11.32 -22.49 15.07
CA ALA A 47 10.06 -21.80 14.80
C ALA A 47 8.91 -22.47 15.58
N THR A 48 8.11 -21.68 16.28
CA THR A 48 6.85 -22.18 16.85
C THR A 48 5.82 -22.30 15.72
N ALA A 49 4.86 -23.22 15.81
CA ALA A 49 3.85 -23.40 14.76
C ALA A 49 3.08 -22.11 14.41
N ALA A 50 3.01 -21.15 15.34
CA ALA A 50 2.37 -19.85 15.17
C ALA A 50 3.13 -18.88 14.23
N SER A 51 4.43 -19.09 13.99
CA SER A 51 5.23 -18.22 13.11
C SER A 51 5.33 -18.71 11.66
N LEU A 52 4.77 -19.89 11.34
CA LEU A 52 4.82 -20.50 10.01
C LEU A 52 3.60 -20.14 9.17
N TYR A 53 3.84 -19.44 8.06
CA TYR A 53 2.81 -19.10 7.08
C TYR A 53 2.85 -20.04 5.86
N LEU A 54 1.68 -20.43 5.37
CA LEU A 54 1.49 -21.20 4.14
C LEU A 54 1.51 -20.27 2.92
N PHE A 55 2.38 -20.56 1.94
CA PHE A 55 2.43 -19.83 0.68
C PHE A 55 1.31 -20.29 -0.26
N GLU A 56 0.44 -19.37 -0.67
CA GLU A 56 -0.70 -19.67 -1.56
C GLU A 56 -0.39 -19.47 -3.05
N GLY A 57 0.80 -18.97 -3.37
CA GLY A 57 1.26 -18.78 -4.74
C GLY A 57 1.59 -17.34 -5.08
N VAL A 58 1.96 -17.16 -6.35
CA VAL A 58 2.35 -15.89 -6.94
C VAL A 58 1.48 -15.58 -8.16
N GLU A 59 1.16 -14.31 -8.33
CA GLU A 59 0.50 -13.80 -9.52
C GLU A 59 1.19 -12.53 -10.02
N VAL A 60 0.84 -12.08 -11.22
CA VAL A 60 1.39 -10.86 -11.83
C VAL A 60 0.26 -9.89 -12.14
N PHE A 61 0.51 -8.60 -11.99
CA PHE A 61 -0.43 -7.53 -12.34
C PHE A 61 0.23 -6.48 -13.22
N GLY A 62 -0.54 -5.94 -14.18
CA GLY A 62 -0.13 -4.81 -14.99
C GLY A 62 0.63 -5.17 -16.26
N ILE A 63 0.46 -6.40 -16.73
CA ILE A 63 1.04 -6.90 -17.99
C ILE A 63 0.03 -6.74 -19.13
N ARG A 64 0.51 -6.34 -20.30
CA ARG A 64 -0.34 -6.15 -21.49
C ARG A 64 0.11 -7.02 -22.65
N LYS A 65 1.43 -7.06 -22.91
CA LYS A 65 2.01 -7.74 -24.07
C LYS A 65 2.75 -9.00 -23.67
N LEU A 66 3.38 -9.01 -22.49
CA LEU A 66 4.24 -10.12 -22.09
C LEU A 66 3.42 -11.37 -21.72
N PRO A 67 3.86 -12.58 -22.13
CA PRO A 67 3.16 -13.81 -21.79
C PRO A 67 3.21 -14.09 -20.28
N ARG A 68 2.05 -14.21 -19.64
CA ARG A 68 1.93 -14.44 -18.19
C ARG A 68 2.72 -15.67 -17.71
N GLU A 69 2.61 -16.78 -18.44
CA GLU A 69 3.26 -18.05 -18.10
C GLU A 69 4.79 -17.94 -18.13
N GLU A 70 5.33 -17.17 -19.08
CA GLU A 70 6.76 -16.88 -19.15
C GLU A 70 7.23 -16.11 -17.92
N LEU A 71 6.50 -15.07 -17.52
CA LEU A 71 6.84 -14.26 -16.36
C LEU A 71 6.81 -15.09 -15.08
N LEU A 72 5.78 -15.92 -14.88
CA LEU A 72 5.68 -16.80 -13.71
C LEU A 72 6.84 -17.81 -13.64
N ARG A 73 7.28 -18.33 -14.80
CA ARG A 73 8.45 -19.22 -14.89
C ARG A 73 9.76 -18.49 -14.56
N LEU A 74 9.92 -17.22 -14.97
CA LEU A 74 11.10 -16.41 -14.63
C LEU A 74 11.11 -16.00 -13.16
N ILE A 75 9.93 -15.69 -12.61
CA ILE A 75 9.73 -15.38 -11.20
C ILE A 75 10.15 -16.58 -10.33
N ALA A 76 9.77 -17.79 -10.73
CA ALA A 76 10.21 -19.05 -10.13
C ALA A 76 10.12 -19.04 -8.60
N MET A 77 8.93 -18.70 -8.09
CA MET A 77 8.59 -18.84 -6.67
C MET A 77 8.41 -20.32 -6.29
N PRO A 78 8.48 -20.65 -5.00
CA PRO A 78 8.15 -21.98 -4.49
C PRO A 78 6.76 -22.47 -4.93
N ALA A 79 6.53 -23.77 -4.87
CA ALA A 79 5.19 -24.31 -5.11
C ALA A 79 4.20 -23.82 -4.02
N PRO A 80 2.94 -23.49 -4.37
CA PRO A 80 1.90 -23.28 -3.39
C PRO A 80 1.79 -24.47 -2.42
N GLY A 81 1.55 -24.19 -1.15
CA GLY A 81 1.53 -25.17 -0.08
C GLY A 81 2.83 -25.28 0.72
N ALA A 82 3.93 -24.68 0.25
CA ALA A 82 5.16 -24.56 1.04
C ALA A 82 4.93 -23.66 2.28
N ARG A 83 5.62 -23.96 3.39
CA ARG A 83 5.52 -23.18 4.63
C ARG A 83 6.83 -22.46 4.92
N PHE A 84 6.72 -21.22 5.39
CA PHE A 84 7.87 -20.36 5.68
C PHE A 84 7.70 -19.65 7.01
N ASN A 85 8.78 -19.53 7.77
CA ASN A 85 8.88 -18.57 8.86
C ASN A 85 9.20 -17.19 8.29
N LEU A 86 8.17 -16.35 8.15
CA LEU A 86 8.32 -15.00 7.59
C LEU A 86 9.09 -14.07 8.53
N GLU A 87 9.03 -14.29 9.85
CA GLU A 87 9.79 -13.50 10.83
C GLU A 87 11.29 -13.79 10.76
N ALA A 88 11.65 -15.05 10.49
CA ALA A 88 13.03 -15.45 10.23
C ALA A 88 13.50 -15.06 8.81
N GLY A 89 12.61 -14.50 7.98
CA GLY A 89 12.93 -14.04 6.63
C GLY A 89 13.16 -15.17 5.62
N GLU A 90 12.69 -16.40 5.89
CA GLU A 90 12.94 -17.59 5.05
C GLU A 90 12.46 -17.45 3.61
N PHE A 91 11.47 -16.59 3.36
CA PHE A 91 10.97 -16.33 2.01
C PHE A 91 11.77 -15.26 1.23
N THR A 92 12.59 -14.47 1.93
CA THR A 92 13.33 -13.33 1.35
C THR A 92 14.25 -13.72 0.18
N PRO A 93 15.00 -14.84 0.22
CA PRO A 93 15.87 -15.23 -0.88
C PRO A 93 15.12 -15.37 -2.21
N TYR A 94 13.91 -15.92 -2.20
CA TYR A 94 13.10 -16.08 -3.42
C TYR A 94 12.75 -14.73 -4.06
N LEU A 95 12.42 -13.72 -3.26
CA LEU A 95 12.15 -12.36 -3.76
C LEU A 95 13.41 -11.74 -4.37
N LEU A 96 14.56 -11.91 -3.71
CA LEU A 96 15.85 -11.34 -4.12
C LEU A 96 16.40 -11.98 -5.40
N GLU A 97 16.17 -13.27 -5.62
CA GLU A 97 16.60 -13.99 -6.83
C GLU A 97 15.62 -13.81 -8.00
N SER A 98 14.32 -13.67 -7.70
CA SER A 98 13.27 -13.52 -8.72
C SER A 98 13.40 -12.21 -9.50
N LYS A 99 13.61 -11.08 -8.80
CA LYS A 99 13.64 -9.75 -9.45
C LYS A 99 14.75 -9.61 -10.50
N PRO A 100 16.02 -9.95 -10.23
CA PRO A 100 17.09 -9.83 -11.23
C PRO A 100 16.85 -10.73 -12.45
N ARG A 101 16.34 -11.95 -12.29
CA ARG A 101 16.00 -12.84 -13.41
C ARG A 101 14.97 -12.21 -14.33
N LEU A 102 13.92 -11.64 -13.75
CA LEU A 102 12.87 -10.98 -14.50
C LEU A 102 13.40 -9.76 -15.27
N LEU A 103 14.19 -8.91 -14.61
CA LEU A 103 14.76 -7.70 -15.21
C LEU A 103 15.86 -7.97 -16.25
N ALA A 104 16.56 -9.10 -16.14
CA ALA A 104 17.53 -9.54 -17.15
C ALA A 104 16.85 -10.01 -18.44
N ALA A 105 15.67 -10.63 -18.33
CA ALA A 105 14.90 -11.09 -19.48
C ALA A 105 14.07 -9.97 -20.12
N HIS A 106 13.54 -9.05 -19.30
CA HIS A 106 12.60 -8.00 -19.72
C HIS A 106 12.98 -6.65 -19.12
N PRO A 107 13.22 -5.59 -19.93
CA PRO A 107 13.58 -4.27 -19.43
C PRO A 107 12.33 -3.54 -18.91
N LEU A 108 11.83 -3.95 -17.76
CA LEU A 108 10.61 -3.41 -17.15
C LEU A 108 10.90 -2.10 -16.43
N PRO A 109 10.23 -0.97 -16.78
CA PRO A 109 10.32 0.29 -16.03
C PRO A 109 10.00 0.14 -14.55
N PHE A 110 9.19 -0.86 -14.18
CA PHE A 110 8.83 -1.12 -12.79
C PHE A 110 8.67 -2.62 -12.51
N CYS A 111 9.20 -3.04 -11.36
CA CYS A 111 9.01 -4.38 -10.81
C CYS A 111 9.09 -4.33 -9.27
N ARG A 112 7.96 -4.60 -8.61
CA ARG A 112 7.84 -4.72 -7.14
C ARG A 112 7.10 -5.99 -6.77
N TYR A 113 7.35 -6.47 -5.56
CA TYR A 113 6.70 -7.65 -5.00
C TYR A 113 5.86 -7.16 -3.82
N SER A 114 4.54 -7.30 -3.96
CA SER A 114 3.57 -7.00 -2.92
C SER A 114 3.21 -8.30 -2.23
N MET A 115 3.73 -8.49 -1.03
CA MET A 115 3.44 -9.65 -0.20
C MET A 115 2.33 -9.32 0.80
N VAL A 116 1.27 -10.11 0.79
CA VAL A 116 0.13 -9.92 1.69
C VAL A 116 0.00 -11.15 2.57
N THR A 117 -0.05 -10.92 3.88
CA THR A 117 -0.25 -11.94 4.90
C THR A 117 -1.68 -11.93 5.41
N TYR A 118 -2.20 -13.11 5.72
CA TYR A 118 -3.51 -13.34 6.30
C TYR A 118 -3.31 -14.05 7.65
N PRO A 119 -3.09 -13.28 8.74
CA PRO A 119 -2.86 -13.84 10.06
C PRO A 119 -3.93 -14.84 10.53
N PRO A 120 -5.25 -14.59 10.32
CA PRO A 120 -6.28 -15.54 10.76
C PRO A 120 -6.17 -16.95 10.17
N THR A 121 -5.69 -17.05 8.92
CA THR A 121 -5.51 -18.32 8.21
C THR A 121 -4.05 -18.79 8.20
N HIS A 122 -3.13 -17.98 8.71
CA HIS A 122 -1.68 -18.17 8.58
C HIS A 122 -1.27 -18.45 7.12
N THR A 123 -1.82 -17.70 6.18
CA THR A 123 -1.47 -17.81 4.75
C THR A 123 -0.87 -16.52 4.23
N PHE A 124 -0.14 -16.60 3.12
CA PHE A 124 0.34 -15.41 2.42
C PHE A 124 0.46 -15.64 0.92
N ARG A 125 0.42 -14.54 0.18
CA ARG A 125 0.46 -14.51 -1.27
C ARG A 125 1.32 -13.36 -1.76
N VAL A 126 1.84 -13.50 -2.98
CA VAL A 126 2.68 -12.50 -3.62
C VAL A 126 2.06 -12.06 -4.93
N THR A 127 1.89 -10.75 -5.08
CA THR A 127 1.64 -10.12 -6.38
C THR A 127 2.94 -9.50 -6.88
N VAL A 128 3.35 -9.84 -8.10
CA VAL A 128 4.44 -9.14 -8.79
C VAL A 128 3.82 -8.03 -9.63
N ASP A 129 4.05 -6.82 -9.17
CA ASP A 129 3.53 -5.57 -9.70
C ASP A 129 4.46 -5.03 -10.78
N LEU A 130 3.96 -4.97 -12.02
CA LEU A 130 4.77 -4.67 -13.21
C LEU A 130 4.24 -3.46 -13.99
N VAL A 131 5.19 -2.77 -14.63
CA VAL A 131 4.93 -1.80 -15.71
C VAL A 131 5.81 -2.19 -16.89
N GLU A 132 5.20 -2.36 -18.06
CA GLU A 132 5.89 -2.63 -19.32
C GLU A 132 6.40 -1.32 -19.96
N PRO A 133 7.43 -1.38 -20.84
CA PRO A 133 7.80 -0.24 -21.67
C PRO A 133 6.61 0.34 -22.46
N GLY A 134 6.41 1.65 -22.35
CA GLY A 134 5.27 2.37 -22.93
C GLY A 134 4.09 2.57 -21.98
N ASP A 135 4.08 1.91 -20.82
CA ASP A 135 3.05 2.06 -19.78
C ASP A 135 3.50 2.92 -18.60
N GLU A 136 4.60 3.67 -18.72
CA GLU A 136 5.16 4.52 -17.67
C GLU A 136 4.22 5.66 -17.25
N TRP A 137 3.17 5.93 -18.03
CA TRP A 137 2.10 6.85 -17.66
C TRP A 137 1.43 6.47 -16.33
N ARG A 138 1.45 5.17 -15.96
CA ARG A 138 0.96 4.63 -14.68
C ARG A 138 1.79 5.05 -13.47
N MET A 139 2.95 5.68 -13.70
CA MET A 139 3.90 6.11 -12.69
C MET A 139 4.17 7.62 -12.75
N ARG A 140 3.22 8.41 -13.28
CA ARG A 140 3.31 9.88 -13.31
C ARG A 140 3.06 10.48 -11.92
N PHE A 141 3.91 10.13 -10.97
CA PHE A 141 3.90 10.68 -9.63
C PHE A 141 4.50 12.09 -9.61
N ALA A 142 4.15 12.86 -8.59
CA ALA A 142 4.72 14.16 -8.31
C ALA A 142 6.23 14.03 -7.99
N PRO A 143 7.03 15.07 -8.25
CA PRO A 143 8.44 15.08 -7.88
C PRO A 143 8.62 14.96 -6.36
N ALA A 144 9.69 14.29 -5.93
CA ALA A 144 10.10 14.23 -4.52
C ALA A 144 10.27 15.64 -3.92
N PRO A 145 9.55 15.98 -2.84
CA PRO A 145 9.79 17.22 -2.13
C PRO A 145 11.21 17.26 -1.54
N THR A 146 11.80 18.45 -1.48
CA THR A 146 13.18 18.65 -0.98
C THR A 146 13.24 19.51 0.29
N GLY A 147 12.10 20.04 0.71
CA GLY A 147 11.98 20.92 1.86
C GLY A 147 12.20 20.20 3.19
N THR A 148 12.23 20.99 4.25
CA THR A 148 12.17 20.52 5.63
C THR A 148 11.11 21.36 6.32
N VAL A 149 10.12 20.71 6.91
CA VAL A 149 9.07 21.37 7.69
C VAL A 149 9.22 20.93 9.15
N GLU A 150 9.15 21.90 10.06
CA GLU A 150 9.19 21.62 11.50
C GLU A 150 7.97 20.78 11.91
N ASP A 151 8.13 19.96 12.96
CA ASP A 151 7.03 19.17 13.51
C ASP A 151 6.06 20.10 14.26
N PRO A 152 4.83 20.34 13.74
CA PRO A 152 3.93 21.32 14.32
C PRO A 152 3.48 20.87 15.72
N GLU A 153 3.88 21.61 16.75
CA GLU A 153 3.64 21.30 18.16
C GLU A 153 4.07 19.88 18.60
N GLY A 154 4.99 19.25 17.86
CA GLY A 154 5.42 17.88 18.15
C GLY A 154 4.32 16.83 17.87
N LEU A 155 3.41 17.08 16.93
CA LEU A 155 2.32 16.18 16.57
C LEU A 155 2.80 14.93 15.84
N ILE A 156 3.78 15.06 14.95
CA ILE A 156 4.37 13.92 14.23
C ILE A 156 5.10 13.01 15.23
N ALA A 157 5.92 13.59 16.12
CA ALA A 157 6.59 12.84 17.18
C ALA A 157 5.60 12.13 18.11
N ALA A 158 4.49 12.79 18.46
CA ALA A 158 3.44 12.19 19.28
C ALA A 158 2.74 11.01 18.59
N TRP A 159 2.51 11.10 17.27
CA TRP A 159 2.02 9.95 16.50
C TRP A 159 3.03 8.79 16.48
N GLY A 160 4.32 9.09 16.35
CA GLY A 160 5.38 8.09 16.47
C GLY A 160 5.37 7.38 17.83
N ALA A 161 5.20 8.12 18.92
CA ALA A 161 5.06 7.55 20.26
C ALA A 161 3.80 6.67 20.38
N TYR A 162 2.67 7.12 19.84
CA TYR A 162 1.45 6.32 19.77
C TYR A 162 1.67 4.99 19.04
N GLN A 163 2.29 5.02 17.86
CA GLN A 163 2.56 3.80 17.10
C GLN A 163 3.47 2.85 17.87
N GLN A 164 4.54 3.35 18.50
CA GLN A 164 5.43 2.52 19.31
C GLN A 164 4.69 1.81 20.44
N THR A 165 3.86 2.53 21.19
CA THR A 165 3.04 1.98 22.27
C THR A 165 2.02 0.97 21.73
N TYR A 166 1.31 1.30 20.65
CA TYR A 166 0.35 0.39 20.03
C TYR A 166 1.00 -0.93 19.59
N TRP A 167 2.15 -0.86 18.91
CA TRP A 167 2.86 -2.05 18.45
C TRP A 167 3.44 -2.89 19.60
N LYS A 168 3.87 -2.25 20.69
CA LYS A 168 4.24 -2.96 21.92
C LYS A 168 3.05 -3.75 22.47
N LEU A 169 1.93 -3.07 22.71
CA LEU A 169 0.71 -3.68 23.25
C LEU A 169 0.18 -4.80 22.35
N ARG A 170 0.29 -4.67 21.02
CA ARG A 170 -0.12 -5.71 20.08
C ARG A 170 0.73 -6.97 20.22
N ARG A 171 2.05 -6.83 20.36
CA ARG A 171 2.96 -7.98 20.59
C ARG A 171 2.70 -8.66 21.93
N GLU A 172 2.26 -7.87 22.92
CA GLU A 172 1.87 -8.36 24.25
C GLU A 172 0.43 -8.89 24.28
N HIS A 173 -0.27 -8.91 23.13
CA HIS A 173 -1.69 -9.27 22.99
C HIS A 173 -2.66 -8.45 23.87
N ALA A 174 -2.22 -7.29 24.38
CA ALA A 174 -3.03 -6.37 25.19
C ALA A 174 -4.02 -5.54 24.35
N VAL A 175 -3.79 -5.45 23.04
CA VAL A 175 -4.75 -4.93 22.05
C VAL A 175 -4.96 -5.96 20.95
N ARG A 176 -6.20 -6.10 20.49
CA ARG A 176 -6.52 -7.02 19.37
C ARG A 176 -5.94 -6.48 18.07
N GLU A 177 -5.56 -7.39 17.19
CA GLU A 177 -5.12 -7.10 15.83
C GLU A 177 -6.16 -6.33 15.02
N THR A 178 -7.44 -6.61 15.26
CA THR A 178 -8.59 -5.94 14.63
C THR A 178 -9.20 -4.87 15.54
N SER A 179 -8.43 -4.27 16.46
CA SER A 179 -8.95 -3.17 17.29
C SER A 179 -9.21 -1.97 16.39
N VAL A 180 -10.43 -1.90 15.86
CA VAL A 180 -10.98 -0.74 15.14
C VAL A 180 -12.00 -0.08 16.07
N GLY A 181 -11.98 1.24 16.13
CA GLY A 181 -12.91 2.03 16.95
C GLY A 181 -12.29 2.61 18.21
N GLY A 182 -13.10 3.36 18.96
CA GLY A 182 -12.61 4.13 20.10
C GLY A 182 -11.73 5.31 19.71
N CYS A 183 -11.91 5.85 18.50
CA CYS A 183 -11.29 7.10 18.09
C CYS A 183 -12.33 8.07 17.58
N LEU A 184 -12.04 9.35 17.76
CA LEU A 184 -12.89 10.46 17.34
C LEU A 184 -12.49 11.00 15.95
N ALA A 185 -11.30 10.63 15.44
CA ALA A 185 -10.94 10.85 14.04
C ALA A 185 -11.84 10.05 13.09
N LEU A 186 -11.88 10.47 11.82
CA LEU A 186 -12.59 9.74 10.77
C LEU A 186 -12.08 8.29 10.64
N THR A 187 -10.77 8.08 10.80
CA THR A 187 -10.12 6.77 10.82
C THR A 187 -8.94 6.80 11.77
N CYS A 188 -8.65 5.68 12.41
CA CYS A 188 -7.47 5.51 13.25
C CYS A 188 -6.92 4.08 13.16
N TYR A 189 -5.62 3.94 13.42
CA TYR A 189 -4.93 2.65 13.46
C TYR A 189 -4.90 2.11 14.88
N GLY A 190 -5.61 1.03 15.19
CA GLY A 190 -5.50 0.36 16.49
C GLY A 190 -6.38 0.91 17.61
N GLY A 191 -6.98 2.09 17.43
CA GLY A 191 -7.92 2.70 18.36
C GLY A 191 -7.28 3.23 19.66
N PHE A 192 -8.06 3.97 20.46
CA PHE A 192 -7.61 4.57 21.72
C PHE A 192 -8.30 3.98 22.96
N ASN A 193 -8.90 2.80 22.85
CA ASN A 193 -9.62 2.16 23.96
C ASN A 193 -8.71 1.66 25.10
N HIS A 194 -7.42 1.40 24.83
CA HIS A 194 -6.48 0.94 25.85
C HIS A 194 -6.01 2.12 26.71
N SER A 195 -5.86 1.92 28.02
CA SER A 195 -5.51 3.00 28.97
C SER A 195 -4.16 3.67 28.68
N GLU A 196 -3.19 2.95 28.12
CA GLU A 196 -1.91 3.53 27.66
C GLU A 196 -2.02 4.31 26.34
N LEU A 197 -3.06 4.06 25.54
CA LEU A 197 -3.28 4.75 24.27
C LEU A 197 -4.20 5.96 24.44
N ALA A 198 -5.27 5.84 25.22
CA ALA A 198 -6.31 6.86 25.40
C ALA A 198 -5.76 8.29 25.64
N PRO A 199 -4.76 8.51 26.52
CA PRO A 199 -4.25 9.86 26.78
C PRO A 199 -3.58 10.51 25.57
N LEU A 200 -3.11 9.72 24.61
CA LEU A 200 -2.39 10.22 23.43
C LEU A 200 -3.35 10.88 22.43
N GLU A 201 -4.63 10.51 22.39
CA GLU A 201 -5.61 11.08 21.44
C GLU A 201 -5.88 12.55 21.71
N ALA A 202 -5.88 12.97 22.99
CA ALA A 202 -6.19 14.33 23.40
C ALA A 202 -5.28 15.38 22.72
N LYS A 203 -4.01 15.02 22.47
CA LYS A 203 -3.08 15.89 21.76
C LYS A 203 -3.47 16.06 20.29
N PHE A 204 -3.98 15.02 19.63
CA PHE A 204 -4.41 15.10 18.24
C PHE A 204 -5.71 15.88 18.09
N LEU A 205 -6.68 15.65 18.98
CA LEU A 205 -7.98 16.33 18.97
C LEU A 205 -7.86 17.86 19.07
N THR A 206 -6.91 18.33 19.87
CA THR A 206 -6.70 19.77 20.10
C THR A 206 -5.62 20.35 19.20
N GLY A 207 -4.56 19.60 18.92
CA GLY A 207 -3.40 20.08 18.15
C GLY A 207 -3.64 20.10 16.66
N VAL A 208 -4.28 19.08 16.08
CA VAL A 208 -4.47 19.01 14.61
C VAL A 208 -5.30 20.18 14.10
N PRO A 209 -6.50 20.50 14.64
CA PRO A 209 -7.30 21.61 14.10
C PRO A 209 -6.63 22.99 14.21
N ARG A 210 -5.67 23.16 15.13
CA ARG A 210 -4.89 24.40 15.28
C ARG A 210 -3.70 24.48 14.31
N ASN A 211 -3.23 23.32 13.84
CA ASN A 211 -2.02 23.19 13.04
C ASN A 211 -2.29 22.60 11.65
N THR A 212 -3.53 22.63 11.17
CA THR A 212 -3.94 22.06 9.87
C THR A 212 -3.04 22.55 8.74
N ASP A 213 -2.82 23.86 8.61
CA ASP A 213 -1.99 24.41 7.52
C ASP A 213 -0.53 23.95 7.61
N ALA A 214 0.02 23.87 8.82
CA ALA A 214 1.38 23.37 9.02
C ALA A 214 1.50 21.87 8.68
N LEU A 215 0.51 21.05 9.04
CA LEU A 215 0.46 19.63 8.65
C LEU A 215 0.30 19.46 7.14
N VAL A 216 -0.51 20.31 6.49
CA VAL A 216 -0.64 20.32 5.03
C VAL A 216 0.70 20.68 4.36
N ARG A 217 1.46 21.61 4.94
CA ARG A 217 2.83 21.90 4.47
C ARG A 217 3.75 20.71 4.67
N VAL A 218 3.72 20.03 5.83
CA VAL A 218 4.48 18.77 6.03
C VAL A 218 4.14 17.79 4.91
N LEU A 219 2.85 17.53 4.66
CA LEU A 219 2.36 16.61 3.62
C LEU A 219 2.80 16.98 2.19
N ARG A 220 3.10 18.25 1.89
CA ARG A 220 3.41 18.71 0.53
C ARG A 220 4.89 18.99 0.29
N GLU A 221 5.61 19.42 1.32
CA GLU A 221 6.92 20.05 1.19
C GLU A 221 8.05 19.26 1.87
N ASP A 222 7.75 18.45 2.89
CA ASP A 222 8.80 17.78 3.66
C ASP A 222 9.41 16.60 2.88
N ARG A 223 10.74 16.57 2.81
CA ARG A 223 11.49 15.49 2.17
C ARG A 223 11.32 14.13 2.85
N ASP A 224 10.93 14.12 4.13
CA ASP A 224 10.75 12.89 4.92
C ASP A 224 9.38 12.26 4.60
N ASP A 225 9.44 11.18 3.85
CA ASP A 225 8.29 10.37 3.44
C ASP A 225 7.41 9.91 4.62
N GLY A 226 8.03 9.55 5.75
CA GLY A 226 7.35 9.10 6.96
C GLY A 226 6.60 10.24 7.66
N LYS A 227 7.17 11.44 7.68
CA LYS A 227 6.46 12.64 8.15
C LYS A 227 5.27 12.97 7.27
N ARG A 228 5.42 12.92 5.94
CA ARG A 228 4.31 13.19 5.00
C ARG A 228 3.17 12.21 5.21
N MET A 229 3.47 10.92 5.29
CA MET A 229 2.48 9.88 5.55
C MET A 229 1.79 10.11 6.91
N THR A 230 2.56 10.44 7.95
CA THR A 230 2.01 10.76 9.28
C THR A 230 1.10 11.98 9.25
N ALA A 231 1.48 13.03 8.51
CA ALA A 231 0.65 14.21 8.34
C ALA A 231 -0.70 13.88 7.68
N ALA A 232 -0.71 13.04 6.64
CA ALA A 232 -1.95 12.55 6.03
C ALA A 232 -2.86 11.84 7.05
N ILE A 233 -2.28 10.97 7.89
CA ILE A 233 -3.04 10.28 8.95
C ILE A 233 -3.60 11.27 9.97
N LEU A 234 -2.78 12.21 10.45
CA LEU A 234 -3.21 13.21 11.43
C LEU A 234 -4.29 14.14 10.90
N LEU A 235 -4.29 14.45 9.60
CA LEU A 235 -5.35 15.25 8.98
C LEU A 235 -6.74 14.60 9.10
N SER A 236 -6.85 13.30 9.42
CA SER A 236 -8.14 12.68 9.74
C SER A 236 -8.89 13.27 10.95
N TYR A 237 -8.22 14.13 11.74
CA TYR A 237 -8.80 14.89 12.86
C TYR A 237 -9.30 16.30 12.48
N VAL A 238 -9.26 16.69 11.20
CA VAL A 238 -9.85 17.98 10.77
C VAL A 238 -11.37 18.00 10.94
N ARG A 239 -11.96 19.19 10.90
CA ARG A 239 -13.35 19.42 11.34
C ARG A 239 -14.41 18.91 10.38
N SER A 240 -14.08 18.75 9.10
CA SER A 240 -15.04 18.33 8.08
C SER A 240 -14.43 17.43 7.02
N ARG A 241 -15.28 16.59 6.42
CA ARG A 241 -14.89 15.68 5.34
C ARG A 241 -14.47 16.44 4.09
N GLU A 242 -15.17 17.51 3.73
CA GLU A 242 -14.85 18.36 2.58
C GLU A 242 -13.49 19.06 2.75
N GLU A 243 -13.17 19.50 3.96
CA GLU A 243 -11.83 20.02 4.27
C GLU A 243 -10.76 18.95 4.09
N LEU A 244 -11.00 17.74 4.61
CA LEU A 244 -10.06 16.63 4.46
C LEU A 244 -9.78 16.30 2.99
N VAL A 245 -10.80 16.25 2.13
CA VAL A 245 -10.62 16.01 0.69
C VAL A 245 -9.72 17.07 0.06
N ARG A 246 -9.95 18.36 0.34
CA ARG A 246 -9.15 19.45 -0.21
C ARG A 246 -7.67 19.33 0.18
N HIS A 247 -7.38 18.87 1.39
CA HIS A 247 -6.02 18.72 1.89
C HIS A 247 -5.30 17.51 1.27
N LEU A 248 -5.99 16.38 1.15
CA LEU A 248 -5.40 15.11 0.70
C LEU A 248 -5.28 14.98 -0.82
N LEU A 249 -6.21 15.56 -1.58
CA LEU A 249 -6.31 15.29 -3.01
C LEU A 249 -5.02 15.53 -3.80
N PRO A 250 -4.23 16.60 -3.55
CA PRO A 250 -2.94 16.79 -4.23
C PRO A 250 -1.92 15.67 -4.02
N SER A 251 -2.06 14.90 -2.93
CA SER A 251 -1.13 13.84 -2.53
C SER A 251 -1.55 12.44 -2.98
N VAL A 252 -2.60 12.31 -3.81
CA VAL A 252 -2.93 11.03 -4.48
C VAL A 252 -1.76 10.56 -5.36
N ASN A 253 -1.02 11.51 -5.94
CA ASN A 253 0.16 11.27 -6.77
C ASN A 253 1.48 11.47 -6.01
N ASP A 254 1.50 11.42 -4.68
CA ASP A 254 2.76 11.57 -3.92
C ASP A 254 3.81 10.56 -4.41
N PRO A 255 5.10 10.93 -4.52
CA PRO A 255 6.16 10.02 -4.97
C PRO A 255 6.30 8.79 -4.06
N TYR A 256 5.99 8.93 -2.77
CA TYR A 256 6.08 7.85 -1.81
C TYR A 256 4.77 7.07 -1.72
N GLU A 257 4.87 5.74 -1.89
CA GLU A 257 3.71 4.84 -1.88
C GLU A 257 2.96 4.84 -0.55
N GLY A 258 3.62 5.08 0.58
CA GLY A 258 2.96 5.14 1.88
C GLY A 258 1.98 6.31 1.96
N VAL A 259 2.35 7.48 1.43
CA VAL A 259 1.45 8.64 1.38
C VAL A 259 0.26 8.35 0.48
N ARG A 260 0.49 7.82 -0.74
CA ARG A 260 -0.61 7.47 -1.66
C ARG A 260 -1.57 6.47 -1.05
N ASN A 261 -1.05 5.43 -0.38
CA ASN A 261 -1.86 4.43 0.30
C ASN A 261 -2.77 5.05 1.37
N GLU A 262 -2.23 5.93 2.21
CA GLU A 262 -2.99 6.61 3.26
C GLU A 262 -4.03 7.59 2.70
N VAL A 263 -3.64 8.39 1.71
CA VAL A 263 -4.53 9.34 1.05
C VAL A 263 -5.73 8.61 0.43
N LEU A 264 -5.49 7.56 -0.37
CA LEU A 264 -6.57 6.81 -1.01
C LEU A 264 -7.48 6.10 0.00
N ARG A 265 -6.91 5.58 1.09
CA ARG A 265 -7.70 4.99 2.20
C ARG A 265 -8.62 6.04 2.82
N LEU A 266 -8.09 7.22 3.13
CA LEU A 266 -8.85 8.31 3.75
C LEU A 266 -9.93 8.86 2.82
N LEU A 267 -9.66 8.99 1.52
CA LEU A 267 -10.68 9.38 0.53
C LEU A 267 -11.85 8.39 0.51
N GLY A 268 -11.58 7.09 0.54
CA GLY A 268 -12.62 6.07 0.67
C GLY A 268 -13.42 6.19 1.98
N ALA A 269 -12.76 6.44 3.10
CA ALA A 269 -13.41 6.67 4.39
C ALA A 269 -14.27 7.96 4.39
N VAL A 270 -13.82 9.01 3.71
CA VAL A 270 -14.59 10.25 3.52
C VAL A 270 -15.87 9.98 2.74
N GLN A 271 -15.85 9.16 1.68
CA GLN A 271 -17.06 8.86 0.93
C GLN A 271 -17.99 7.88 1.66
N GLN A 272 -17.47 7.07 2.60
CA GLN A 272 -18.26 6.02 3.26
C GLN A 272 -19.49 6.58 3.98
N GLY A 273 -20.66 6.03 3.63
CA GLY A 273 -21.96 6.38 4.22
C GLY A 273 -22.50 7.75 3.80
N GLN A 274 -21.89 8.40 2.82
CA GLN A 274 -22.35 9.71 2.33
C GLN A 274 -23.44 9.55 1.28
N GLN A 275 -24.46 10.42 1.37
CA GLN A 275 -25.57 10.47 0.41
C GLN A 275 -25.23 11.23 -0.87
N LYS A 276 -24.20 12.08 -0.82
CA LYS A 276 -23.65 12.82 -1.96
C LYS A 276 -22.20 12.41 -2.21
N VAL A 277 -21.74 12.56 -3.44
CA VAL A 277 -20.32 12.38 -3.76
C VAL A 277 -19.51 13.55 -3.20
N LEU A 278 -18.47 13.23 -2.41
CA LEU A 278 -17.52 14.16 -1.82
C LEU A 278 -16.15 14.14 -2.49
N ILE A 279 -15.72 12.96 -2.97
CA ILE A 279 -14.41 12.78 -3.59
C ILE A 279 -14.54 12.82 -5.12
N PRO A 280 -13.58 13.42 -5.84
CA PRO A 280 -13.61 13.42 -7.30
C PRO A 280 -13.37 12.01 -7.84
N LEU A 281 -14.04 11.69 -8.96
CA LEU A 281 -13.98 10.36 -9.56
C LEU A 281 -12.62 10.11 -10.24
N GLU A 282 -12.12 11.10 -10.98
CA GLU A 282 -11.01 10.93 -11.91
C GLU A 282 -9.71 10.49 -11.21
N PRO A 283 -9.29 11.09 -10.07
CA PRO A 283 -8.08 10.66 -9.37
C PRO A 283 -8.19 9.24 -8.80
N VAL A 284 -9.41 8.80 -8.45
CA VAL A 284 -9.65 7.42 -8.00
C VAL A 284 -9.53 6.44 -9.17
N LEU A 285 -10.06 6.79 -10.34
CA LEU A 285 -9.94 5.96 -11.55
C LEU A 285 -8.49 5.87 -12.05
N GLU A 286 -7.74 6.96 -11.97
CA GLU A 286 -6.31 6.97 -12.29
C GLU A 286 -5.52 6.05 -11.35
N ALA A 287 -5.79 6.12 -10.04
CA ALA A 287 -5.09 5.31 -9.05
C ALA A 287 -5.35 3.78 -9.17
N LEU A 288 -6.43 3.35 -9.83
CA LEU A 288 -6.62 1.94 -10.19
C LEU A 288 -5.57 1.42 -11.17
N TRP A 289 -4.92 2.31 -11.90
CA TRP A 289 -3.84 1.97 -12.82
C TRP A 289 -2.47 2.03 -12.17
N PHE A 290 -2.32 2.56 -10.95
CA PHE A 290 -1.02 2.60 -10.29
C PHE A 290 -0.42 1.20 -10.14
N PRO A 291 0.91 1.09 -10.17
CA PRO A 291 1.56 -0.20 -10.29
C PRO A 291 1.52 -1.00 -9.00
N LEU A 292 1.34 -0.41 -7.82
CA LEU A 292 1.33 -1.15 -6.56
C LEU A 292 -0.07 -1.61 -6.15
N SER A 293 -0.20 -2.86 -5.68
CA SER A 293 -1.45 -3.38 -5.11
C SER A 293 -1.98 -2.50 -3.97
N SER A 294 -1.10 -1.92 -3.15
CA SER A 294 -1.48 -1.01 -2.07
C SER A 294 -2.25 0.21 -2.54
N ASP A 295 -1.91 0.76 -3.71
CA ASP A 295 -2.60 1.91 -4.29
C ASP A 295 -3.94 1.47 -4.88
N ARG A 296 -3.91 0.44 -5.72
CA ARG A 296 -5.09 -0.07 -6.42
C ARG A 296 -6.18 -0.56 -5.49
N ASN A 297 -5.85 -1.32 -4.44
CA ASN A 297 -6.87 -1.84 -3.53
C ASN A 297 -7.57 -0.71 -2.76
N LYS A 298 -6.86 0.36 -2.39
CA LYS A 298 -7.47 1.52 -1.71
C LYS A 298 -8.29 2.36 -2.68
N ALA A 299 -7.79 2.57 -3.90
CA ALA A 299 -8.55 3.21 -4.96
C ALA A 299 -9.84 2.44 -5.29
N ALA A 300 -9.78 1.10 -5.36
CA ALA A 300 -10.95 0.26 -5.63
C ALA A 300 -11.97 0.34 -4.49
N TRP A 301 -11.55 0.33 -3.23
CA TRP A 301 -12.47 0.55 -2.11
C TRP A 301 -13.06 1.96 -2.09
N ALA A 302 -12.30 3.00 -2.46
CA ALA A 302 -12.86 4.34 -2.64
C ALA A 302 -13.89 4.37 -3.78
N LEU A 303 -13.61 3.68 -4.89
CA LEU A 303 -14.54 3.56 -6.01
C LEU A 303 -15.80 2.79 -5.65
N VAL A 304 -15.72 1.74 -4.83
CA VAL A 304 -16.89 1.06 -4.28
C VAL A 304 -17.84 2.07 -3.66
N ARG A 305 -17.33 3.00 -2.84
CA ARG A 305 -18.15 4.02 -2.18
C ARG A 305 -18.75 5.02 -3.17
N LEU A 306 -18.01 5.39 -4.21
CA LEU A 306 -18.52 6.26 -5.28
C LEU A 306 -19.64 5.59 -6.07
N VAL A 307 -19.50 4.31 -6.43
CA VAL A 307 -20.53 3.62 -7.22
C VAL A 307 -21.76 3.27 -6.40
N GLU A 308 -21.62 3.07 -5.09
CA GLU A 308 -22.74 2.95 -4.15
C GLU A 308 -23.58 4.24 -4.09
N THR A 309 -22.98 5.42 -4.31
CA THR A 309 -23.69 6.71 -4.31
C THR A 309 -24.21 7.13 -5.70
N GLU A 310 -23.38 7.06 -6.75
CA GLU A 310 -23.68 7.60 -8.09
C GLU A 310 -23.27 6.66 -9.26
N GLY A 311 -23.17 5.35 -9.01
CA GLY A 311 -22.63 4.39 -9.99
C GLY A 311 -23.35 4.38 -11.33
N ALA A 312 -24.69 4.41 -11.33
CA ALA A 312 -25.49 4.40 -12.56
C ALA A 312 -25.22 5.62 -13.46
N ALA A 313 -25.08 6.81 -12.86
CA ALA A 313 -24.82 8.05 -13.59
C ALA A 313 -23.39 8.11 -14.16
N ARG A 314 -22.44 7.38 -13.57
CA ARG A 314 -21.01 7.42 -13.92
C ARG A 314 -20.52 6.16 -14.63
N ARG A 315 -21.40 5.19 -14.89
CA ARG A 315 -21.04 3.86 -15.41
C ARG A 315 -20.18 3.92 -16.66
N GLU A 316 -20.60 4.70 -17.66
CA GLU A 316 -19.87 4.80 -18.93
C GLU A 316 -18.45 5.35 -18.72
N ALA A 317 -18.31 6.44 -17.97
CA ALA A 317 -17.01 7.04 -17.67
C ALA A 317 -16.09 6.04 -16.94
N ILE A 318 -16.60 5.34 -15.93
CA ILE A 318 -15.83 4.35 -15.16
C ILE A 318 -15.37 3.20 -16.04
N LEU A 319 -16.26 2.60 -16.83
CA LEU A 319 -15.91 1.46 -17.68
C LEU A 319 -14.95 1.86 -18.80
N ASN A 320 -15.11 3.05 -19.37
CA ASN A 320 -14.23 3.52 -20.44
C ASN A 320 -12.80 3.80 -19.92
N GLN A 321 -12.66 4.35 -18.71
CA GLN A 321 -11.35 4.73 -18.15
C GLN A 321 -10.66 3.60 -17.36
N ALA A 322 -11.41 2.78 -16.62
CA ALA A 322 -10.85 1.80 -15.67
C ALA A 322 -11.42 0.38 -15.82
N GLY A 323 -12.28 0.12 -16.80
CA GLY A 323 -12.92 -1.20 -16.98
C GLY A 323 -11.90 -2.34 -17.14
N GLU A 324 -10.80 -2.11 -17.84
CA GLU A 324 -9.73 -3.10 -18.00
C GLU A 324 -9.00 -3.40 -16.69
N ALA A 325 -8.58 -2.37 -15.94
CA ALA A 325 -7.97 -2.54 -14.63
C ALA A 325 -8.90 -3.27 -13.66
N LEU A 326 -10.19 -2.91 -13.64
CA LEU A 326 -11.20 -3.57 -12.80
C LEU A 326 -11.38 -5.05 -13.16
N VAL A 327 -11.40 -5.39 -14.44
CA VAL A 327 -11.49 -6.80 -14.88
C VAL A 327 -10.23 -7.58 -14.53
N GLU A 328 -9.04 -6.98 -14.69
CA GLU A 328 -7.78 -7.62 -14.28
C GLU A 328 -7.77 -7.88 -12.77
N MET A 329 -8.08 -6.86 -11.97
CA MET A 329 -8.18 -6.96 -10.51
C MET A 329 -9.23 -8.01 -10.09
N ALA A 330 -10.41 -8.03 -10.71
CA ALA A 330 -11.47 -9.00 -10.42
C ALA A 330 -11.07 -10.47 -10.72
N GLY A 331 -10.07 -10.68 -11.57
CA GLY A 331 -9.48 -11.98 -11.85
C GLY A 331 -8.29 -12.35 -10.96
N MET A 332 -7.84 -11.45 -10.09
CA MET A 332 -6.73 -11.72 -9.17
C MET A 332 -7.11 -12.75 -8.12
N GLN A 333 -6.13 -13.51 -7.67
CA GLN A 333 -6.32 -14.47 -6.59
C GLN A 333 -6.20 -13.80 -5.21
N GLN A 334 -5.43 -12.71 -5.11
CA GLN A 334 -5.32 -11.88 -3.93
C GLN A 334 -6.63 -11.14 -3.62
N ALA A 335 -7.27 -11.51 -2.50
CA ALA A 335 -8.61 -11.03 -2.15
C ALA A 335 -8.72 -9.50 -2.03
N ILE A 336 -7.66 -8.84 -1.55
CA ILE A 336 -7.69 -7.39 -1.30
C ILE A 336 -7.85 -6.57 -2.59
N ASP A 337 -7.42 -7.12 -3.74
CA ASP A 337 -7.60 -6.50 -5.05
C ASP A 337 -8.90 -6.99 -5.71
N ARG A 338 -9.15 -8.30 -5.65
CA ARG A 338 -10.31 -8.95 -6.28
C ARG A 338 -11.66 -8.45 -5.76
N GLU A 339 -11.83 -8.46 -4.45
CA GLU A 339 -13.13 -8.19 -3.82
C GLU A 339 -13.66 -6.78 -4.14
N PRO A 340 -12.90 -5.68 -3.94
CA PRO A 340 -13.42 -4.37 -4.26
C PRO A 340 -13.67 -4.19 -5.77
N ALA A 341 -12.83 -4.77 -6.63
CA ALA A 341 -13.05 -4.70 -8.08
C ALA A 341 -14.34 -5.40 -8.52
N ARG A 342 -14.59 -6.62 -8.03
CA ARG A 342 -15.85 -7.32 -8.29
C ARG A 342 -17.05 -6.59 -7.74
N LYS A 343 -16.93 -5.99 -6.55
CA LYS A 343 -18.02 -5.19 -5.97
C LYS A 343 -18.35 -3.98 -6.85
N VAL A 344 -17.34 -3.27 -7.36
CA VAL A 344 -17.56 -2.18 -8.33
C VAL A 344 -18.29 -2.70 -9.56
N LEU A 345 -17.78 -3.76 -10.19
CA LEU A 345 -18.38 -4.31 -11.41
C LEU A 345 -19.81 -4.80 -11.18
N THR A 346 -20.10 -5.42 -10.02
CA THR A 346 -21.44 -5.88 -9.63
C THR A 346 -22.42 -4.72 -9.54
N VAL A 347 -22.04 -3.63 -8.88
CA VAL A 347 -22.89 -2.43 -8.76
C VAL A 347 -23.15 -1.82 -10.14
N LEU A 348 -22.12 -1.72 -10.98
CA LEU A 348 -22.26 -1.14 -12.33
C LEU A 348 -23.08 -2.02 -13.29
N ALA A 349 -22.98 -3.34 -13.16
CA ALA A 349 -23.75 -4.31 -13.93
C ALA A 349 -25.19 -4.48 -13.42
N GLY A 350 -25.47 -4.08 -12.17
CA GLY A 350 -26.75 -4.31 -11.49
C GLY A 350 -27.00 -5.77 -11.12
N ARG A 351 -25.98 -6.64 -11.24
CA ARG A 351 -26.03 -8.07 -10.92
C ARG A 351 -24.62 -8.63 -10.76
N ASP A 352 -24.52 -9.72 -10.01
CA ASP A 352 -23.30 -10.53 -9.93
C ASP A 352 -23.20 -11.42 -11.18
N LEU A 353 -22.04 -11.45 -11.84
CA LEU A 353 -21.74 -12.30 -12.99
C LEU A 353 -20.91 -13.55 -12.61
N GLY A 354 -20.67 -13.76 -11.32
CA GLY A 354 -20.03 -14.95 -10.77
C GLY A 354 -18.52 -14.81 -10.53
N GLU A 355 -17.92 -15.92 -10.15
CA GLU A 355 -16.50 -16.01 -9.78
C GLU A 355 -15.55 -15.92 -10.99
N ASP A 356 -15.98 -16.43 -12.14
CA ASP A 356 -15.14 -16.43 -13.33
C ASP A 356 -14.99 -15.02 -13.92
N VAL A 357 -13.76 -14.63 -14.24
CA VAL A 357 -13.48 -13.31 -14.82
C VAL A 357 -13.98 -13.15 -16.27
N GLY A 358 -14.26 -14.27 -16.96
CA GLY A 358 -14.73 -14.29 -18.35
C GLY A 358 -16.02 -13.49 -18.57
N PRO A 359 -17.12 -13.83 -17.87
CA PRO A 359 -18.36 -13.07 -17.92
C PRO A 359 -18.21 -11.56 -17.64
N TRP A 360 -17.36 -11.19 -16.68
CA TRP A 360 -17.04 -9.80 -16.38
C TRP A 360 -16.35 -9.10 -17.55
N ARG A 361 -15.33 -9.74 -18.13
CA ARG A 361 -14.59 -9.22 -19.29
C ARG A 361 -15.50 -8.98 -20.49
N GLU A 362 -16.36 -9.94 -20.81
CA GLU A 362 -17.31 -9.80 -21.90
C GLU A 362 -18.32 -8.69 -21.67
N TRP A 363 -18.87 -8.61 -20.45
CA TRP A 363 -19.83 -7.57 -20.10
C TRP A 363 -19.21 -6.18 -20.20
N VAL A 364 -17.99 -5.98 -19.67
CA VAL A 364 -17.25 -4.72 -19.82
C VAL A 364 -17.02 -4.40 -21.29
N ALA A 365 -16.55 -5.37 -22.08
CA ALA A 365 -16.29 -5.16 -23.51
C ALA A 365 -17.55 -4.75 -24.31
N ARG A 366 -18.70 -5.35 -24.00
CA ARG A 366 -19.98 -5.01 -24.66
C ARG A 366 -20.58 -3.67 -24.19
N THR A 367 -20.29 -3.25 -22.97
CA THR A 367 -20.92 -2.06 -22.35
C THR A 367 -20.13 -0.79 -22.62
N ARG A 368 -18.83 -0.90 -22.86
CA ARG A 368 -17.98 0.25 -23.19
C ARG A 368 -18.36 0.82 -24.56
N THR A 369 -18.45 2.13 -24.61
CA THR A 369 -18.76 2.91 -25.82
C THR A 369 -17.49 3.43 -26.51
N ALA A 370 -16.36 3.42 -25.80
CA ALA A 370 -15.06 3.85 -26.31
C ALA A 370 -13.94 2.89 -25.88
N PRO A 371 -12.89 2.72 -26.71
CA PRO A 371 -11.67 2.06 -26.27
C PRO A 371 -11.00 2.83 -25.13
N ALA A 372 -10.13 2.16 -24.37
CA ALA A 372 -9.41 2.79 -23.27
C ALA A 372 -8.62 4.00 -23.78
N ARG A 373 -8.76 5.15 -23.11
CA ARG A 373 -7.87 6.30 -23.31
C ARG A 373 -6.75 6.17 -22.29
N HIS A 374 -5.51 6.06 -22.77
CA HIS A 374 -4.30 6.05 -21.93
C HIS A 374 -3.40 7.21 -22.34
#